data_AF-A0A939FEW1-F1
#
_entry.id   AF-A0A939FEW1-F1
#
_cell.length_a   1.000
_cell.length_b   1.000
_cell.length_c   1.000
_cell.angle_alpha   90.00
_cell.angle_beta   90.00
_cell.angle_gamma   90.00
#
_symmetry.space_group_name_H-M   'P 1'
#
loop_
_entity.id
_entity.type
_entity.pdbx_description
1 polymer ?
#
loop_
_entity_poly.entity_id
_entity_poly.type
_entity_poly.pdbx_seq_one_letter_code
_entity_poly.pdbx_strand_id
1 'polypeptide(L)'
;LYLALGERIQLDGTAVKAGRGRSFRRYVRQVQLIFQDPFASLNPVHTVRYHLTRALKIHGRAGTGDAELETNLAALLERVQLTPPQ
;
A
#
# COMPACT_ATOMS: atom_id res chain seq x y z
N LEU A 1 -0.39 -17.90 -9.40
CA LEU A 1 1.02 -17.63 -9.02
C LEU A 1 1.87 -17.97 -10.25
N TYR A 2 2.21 -16.99 -11.09
CA TYR A 2 3.02 -17.27 -12.27
C TYR A 2 4.48 -17.48 -11.81
N LEU A 3 4.95 -18.72 -11.91
CA LEU A 3 6.36 -19.05 -11.69
C LEU A 3 7.14 -18.46 -12.86
N ALA A 4 7.89 -17.39 -12.61
CA ALA A 4 8.85 -16.88 -13.57
C ALA A 4 9.96 -17.93 -13.74
N LEU A 5 9.98 -18.57 -14.90
CA LEU A 5 11.08 -19.40 -15.37
C LEU A 5 12.29 -18.47 -15.60
N GLY A 6 13.21 -18.42 -14.63
CA GLY A 6 14.63 -18.15 -14.91
C GLY A 6 15.17 -16.72 -14.91
N GLU A 7 14.39 -15.67 -14.63
CA GLU A 7 14.91 -14.30 -14.68
C GLU A 7 15.12 -13.66 -13.30
N ARG A 8 16.30 -13.04 -13.10
CA ARG A 8 16.66 -12.36 -11.85
C ARG A 8 15.83 -11.09 -11.71
N ILE A 9 15.13 -10.95 -10.59
CA ILE A 9 14.44 -9.70 -10.24
C ILE A 9 15.49 -8.71 -9.72
N GLN A 10 15.50 -7.49 -10.27
CA GLN A 10 16.33 -6.39 -9.77
C GLN A 10 15.45 -5.19 -9.46
N LEU A 11 15.78 -4.47 -8.38
CA LEU A 11 15.23 -3.16 -8.05
C LEU A 11 16.41 -2.19 -7.97
N ASP A 12 16.39 -1.14 -8.78
CA ASP A 12 17.48 -0.15 -8.87
C ASP A 12 18.87 -0.80 -9.05
N GLY A 13 18.96 -1.81 -9.91
CA GLY A 13 20.20 -2.58 -10.17
C GLY A 13 20.60 -3.56 -9.06
N THR A 14 19.88 -3.60 -7.93
CA THR A 14 20.14 -4.55 -6.83
C THR A 14 19.33 -5.82 -7.03
N ALA A 15 20.00 -6.97 -7.07
CA ALA A 15 19.35 -8.27 -7.16
C ALA A 15 18.45 -8.56 -5.94
N VAL A 16 17.20 -8.91 -6.21
CA VAL A 16 16.19 -9.25 -5.21
C VAL A 16 16.10 -10.77 -5.12
N LYS A 17 16.51 -11.31 -3.97
CA LYS A 17 16.29 -12.73 -3.67
C LYS A 17 14.94 -12.89 -2.96
N ALA A 18 13.98 -13.50 -3.64
CA ALA A 18 12.71 -13.88 -3.02
C ALA A 18 12.95 -14.84 -1.85
N GLY A 19 12.27 -14.64 -0.73
CA GLY A 19 12.42 -15.49 0.45
C GLY A 19 11.96 -14.83 1.74
N ARG A 20 12.42 -15.35 2.88
CA ARG A 20 12.15 -14.77 4.20
C ARG A 20 13.44 -14.12 4.71
N GLY A 21 13.35 -12.90 5.27
CA GLY A 21 14.51 -12.22 5.85
C GLY A 21 14.46 -10.70 5.78
N ARG A 22 15.47 -10.05 6.38
CA ARG A 22 15.56 -8.58 6.46
C ARG A 22 15.69 -7.94 5.07
N SER A 23 16.47 -8.52 4.17
CA SER A 23 16.67 -8.04 2.80
C SER A 23 15.37 -8.05 2.00
N PHE A 24 14.65 -9.17 1.99
CA PHE A 24 13.37 -9.28 1.30
C PHE A 24 12.31 -8.33 1.90
N ARG A 25 12.25 -8.19 3.23
CA ARG A 25 11.36 -7.20 3.88
C ARG A 25 11.68 -5.76 3.49
N ARG A 26 12.95 -5.41 3.27
CA ARG A 26 13.34 -4.08 2.79
C ARG A 26 12.83 -3.85 1.36
N TYR A 27 13.01 -4.83 0.47
CA TYR A 27 12.48 -4.78 -0.89
C TYR A 27 10.95 -4.60 -0.91
N VAL A 28 10.20 -5.41 -0.16
CA VAL A 28 8.72 -5.33 -0.11
C VAL A 28 8.21 -3.97 0.38
N ARG A 29 9.00 -3.22 1.17
CA ARG A 29 8.63 -1.86 1.60
C ARG A 29 8.81 -0.79 0.52
N GLN A 30 9.56 -1.10 -0.54
CA GLN A 30 9.87 -0.17 -1.64
C GLN A 30 8.95 -0.35 -2.84
N VAL A 31 8.19 -1.44 -2.89
CA VAL A 31 7.30 -1.77 -4.01
C VAL A 31 5.87 -1.90 -3.50
N GLN A 32 4.91 -1.43 -4.32
CA GLN A 32 3.48 -1.58 -4.05
C GLN A 32 2.86 -2.39 -5.17
N LEU A 33 2.18 -3.48 -4.84
CA LEU A 33 1.44 -4.28 -5.81
C LEU A 33 0.07 -3.65 -6.06
N ILE A 34 -0.29 -3.50 -7.34
CA ILE A 34 -1.63 -3.12 -7.80
C ILE A 34 -2.19 -4.32 -8.58
N PHE A 35 -3.35 -4.82 -8.16
CA PHE A 35 -4.01 -5.93 -8.84
C PHE A 35 -4.80 -5.43 -10.05
N GLN A 36 -4.80 -6.23 -11.12
CA GLN A 36 -5.58 -5.92 -12.34
C GLN A 36 -7.09 -6.03 -12.10
N ASP A 37 -7.52 -6.95 -11.23
CA ASP A 37 -8.87 -6.97 -10.69
C ASP A 37 -8.91 -6.14 -9.39
N PRO A 38 -9.51 -4.94 -9.42
CA PRO A 38 -9.57 -4.07 -8.25
C PRO A 38 -10.45 -4.67 -7.14
N PHE A 39 -11.48 -5.45 -7.47
CA PHE A 39 -12.40 -6.03 -6.49
C PHE A 39 -11.75 -7.17 -5.71
N ALA A 40 -10.89 -7.95 -6.36
CA ALA A 40 -10.10 -8.99 -5.69
C ALA A 40 -9.09 -8.44 -4.66
N SER A 41 -8.73 -7.15 -4.75
CA SER A 41 -7.76 -6.52 -3.85
C SER A 41 -8.36 -5.96 -2.56
N LEU A 42 -9.68 -5.74 -2.54
CA LEU A 42 -10.39 -5.17 -1.41
C LEU A 42 -11.05 -6.28 -0.59
N ASN A 43 -10.79 -6.31 0.71
CA ASN A 43 -11.56 -7.15 1.62
C ASN A 43 -12.88 -6.42 1.95
N PRO A 44 -14.06 -6.95 1.55
CA PRO A 44 -15.34 -6.29 1.76
C PRO A 44 -15.77 -6.20 3.23
N VAL A 45 -15.12 -6.95 4.13
CA VAL A 45 -15.34 -6.87 5.59
C VAL A 45 -14.88 -5.53 6.17
N HIS A 46 -14.04 -4.78 5.45
CA HIS A 46 -13.48 -3.52 5.92
C HIS A 46 -13.95 -2.33 5.08
N THR A 47 -14.22 -1.21 5.77
CA THR A 47 -14.65 0.03 5.13
C THR A 47 -13.52 0.69 4.32
N VAL A 48 -13.88 1.57 3.39
CA VAL A 48 -12.90 2.41 2.67
C VAL A 48 -12.01 3.18 3.66
N ARG A 49 -12.62 3.75 4.71
CA ARG A 49 -11.92 4.43 5.81
C ARG A 49 -10.85 3.54 6.44
N TYR A 50 -11.17 2.29 6.76
CA TYR A 50 -10.22 1.36 7.35
C TYR A 50 -8.98 1.16 6.46
N HIS A 51 -9.18 0.93 5.16
CA HIS A 51 -8.09 0.71 4.21
C HIS A 51 -7.20 1.95 4.07
N LEU A 52 -7.79 3.13 3.96
CA LEU A 52 -7.05 4.39 3.84
C LEU A 52 -6.30 4.75 5.13
N THR A 53 -6.94 4.64 6.29
CA THR A 53 -6.28 4.87 7.59
C THR A 53 -5.14 3.89 7.83
N ARG A 54 -5.29 2.61 7.45
CA ARG A 54 -4.20 1.63 7.52
C ARG A 54 -3.02 2.02 6.65
N ALA A 55 -3.27 2.44 5.41
CA ALA A 55 -2.21 2.91 4.50
C ALA A 55 -1.46 4.10 5.09
N LEU A 56 -2.17 5.10 5.62
CA LEU A 56 -1.56 6.26 6.30
C LEU A 56 -0.68 5.83 7.48
N LYS A 57 -1.16 4.91 8.33
CA LYS A 57 -0.40 4.41 9.48
C LYS A 57 0.84 3.62 9.07
N ILE A 58 0.72 2.71 8.11
CA ILE A 58 1.84 1.87 7.62
C ILE A 58 2.96 2.72 7.04
N HIS A 59 2.61 3.83 6.37
CA HIS A 59 3.57 4.72 5.74
C HIS A 59 3.97 5.91 6.62
N GLY A 60 3.57 5.96 7.89
CA GLY A 60 3.93 7.05 8.82
C GLY A 60 3.33 8.41 8.46
N ARG A 61 2.20 8.43 7.75
CA ARG A 61 1.47 9.63 7.30
C ARG A 61 0.15 9.86 8.05
N ALA A 62 -0.05 9.16 9.17
CA ALA A 62 -1.26 9.31 9.98
C ALA A 62 -1.26 10.61 10.81
N GLY A 63 -0.09 11.20 11.06
CA GLY A 63 0.04 12.29 12.04
C GLY A 63 -0.03 11.79 13.49
N THR A 64 -0.07 12.74 14.41
CA THR A 64 -0.15 12.52 15.86
C THR A 64 -1.58 12.76 16.35
N GLY A 65 -2.29 11.67 16.64
CA GLY A 65 -3.66 11.73 17.15
C GLY A 65 -4.75 11.82 16.08
N ASP A 66 -6.00 11.84 16.53
CA ASP A 66 -7.16 11.68 15.65
C ASP A 66 -7.41 12.89 14.74
N ALA A 67 -7.19 14.11 15.22
CA ALA A 67 -7.41 15.32 14.44
C ALA A 67 -6.50 15.42 13.20
N GLU A 68 -5.21 15.09 13.36
CA GLU A 68 -4.28 15.03 12.23
C GLU A 68 -4.62 13.87 11.30
N LEU A 69 -5.06 12.73 11.84
CA LEU A 69 -5.50 11.60 11.04
C LEU A 69 -6.68 11.96 10.14
N GLU A 70 -7.69 12.65 10.66
CA GLU A 70 -8.84 13.10 9.85
C GLU A 70 -8.42 14.06 8.75
N THR A 71 -7.55 15.02 9.05
CA THR A 71 -7.00 15.96 8.06
C THR A 71 -6.27 15.22 6.94
N ASN A 72 -5.37 14.30 7.31
CA ASN A 72 -4.60 13.52 6.35
C ASN A 72 -5.47 12.57 5.52
N LEU A 73 -6.52 12.00 6.12
CA LEU A 73 -7.50 11.16 5.43
C LEU A 73 -8.32 11.97 4.41
N ALA A 74 -8.80 13.15 4.80
CA ALA A 74 -9.53 14.05 3.90
C ALA A 74 -8.68 14.46 2.70
N ALA A 75 -7.43 14.88 2.95
CA ALA A 75 -6.49 15.24 1.88
C ALA A 75 -6.18 14.06 0.95
N LEU A 76 -6.13 12.83 1.47
CA LEU A 76 -5.95 11.63 0.66
C LEU A 76 -7.17 11.36 -0.23
N LEU A 77 -8.38 11.45 0.31
CA LEU A 77 -9.63 11.29 -0.44
C LEU A 77 -9.75 12.32 -1.56
N GLU A 78 -9.41 13.58 -1.28
CA GLU A 78 -9.39 14.65 -2.28
C GLU A 78 -8.39 14.34 -3.41
N ARG A 79 -7.16 13.93 -3.06
CA ARG A 79 -6.11 13.59 -4.03
C ARG A 79 -6.52 12.46 -4.97
N VAL A 80 -7.35 11.52 -4.51
CA VAL A 80 -7.87 10.41 -5.33
C VAL A 80 -9.27 10.66 -5.89
N GLN A 81 -9.80 11.88 -5.75
CA GLN A 81 -11.12 12.29 -6.24
C GLN A 81 -12.28 11.45 -5.67
N LEU A 82 -12.16 11.02 -4.41
CA LEU A 82 -13.18 10.28 -3.66
C LEU A 82 -13.79 11.13 -2.53
N THR A 83 -13.81 12.46 -2.69
CA THR A 83 -14.44 13.37 -1.73
C THR A 83 -15.95 13.08 -1.65
N PRO A 84 -16.49 12.78 -0.46
CA PRO A 84 -17.93 12.58 -0.29
C PRO A 84 -18.70 13.85 -0.67
N PRO A 85 -19.88 13.73 -1.30
CA PRO A 85 -20.76 14.88 -1.49
C PRO A 85 -21.16 15.48 -0.13
N GLN A 86 -21.29 16.81 -0.08
CA GLN A 86 -21.77 17.54 1.10
C GLN A 86 -23.28 17.37 1.32
#